data_AF-G9XS54-F1
#
_entry.id   AF-G9XS54-F1
#
_cell.length_a   1.000
_cell.length_b   1.000
_cell.length_c   1.000
_cell.angle_alpha   90.00
_cell.angle_beta   90.00
_cell.angle_gamma   90.00
#
_symmetry.space_group_name_H-M   'P 1'
#
loop_
_entity.id
_entity.type
_entity.pdbx_description
1 polymer ?
#
loop_
_entity_poly.entity_id
_entity_poly.type
_entity_poly.pdbx_seq_one_letter_code
_entity_poly.pdbx_strand_id
1 'polypeptide(L)' 'MIYPAPARFQHKDKVINVEQILRVSEEKLAGNPMKIYSCQSDIDGKLRRYDLKFELQTCKWFLYRM' A
#
# COMPACT_ATOMS: atom_id res chain seq x y z
N MET A 1 6.60 5.18 -17.12
CA MET A 1 6.03 3.92 -16.63
C MET A 1 4.92 4.25 -15.65
N ILE A 2 3.70 3.79 -15.92
CA ILE A 2 2.56 3.93 -15.01
C ILE A 2 2.59 2.69 -14.12
N TYR A 3 2.76 2.88 -12.81
CA TYR A 3 2.72 1.80 -11.84
C TYR A 3 1.30 1.61 -11.33
N PRO A 4 0.90 0.40 -10.92
CA PRO A 4 -0.44 0.16 -10.40
C PRO A 4 -0.68 1.01 -9.14
N ALA A 5 -1.88 1.57 -9.02
CA ALA A 5 -2.36 2.19 -7.79
C ALA A 5 -3.19 1.16 -7.03
N PRO A 6 -2.99 1.00 -5.71
CA PRO A 6 -3.78 0.07 -4.92
C PRO A 6 -5.20 0.61 -4.76
N ALA A 7 -6.20 -0.23 -5.04
CA ALA A 7 -7.61 0.15 -4.90
C ALA A 7 -8.22 -0.31 -3.57
N ARG A 8 -7.88 -1.53 -3.13
CA ARG A 8 -8.39 -2.13 -1.88
C ARG A 8 -7.46 -3.26 -1.42
N PHE A 9 -7.54 -3.61 -0.14
CA PHE A 9 -6.83 -4.75 0.45
C PHE A 9 -7.65 -5.37 1.60
N GLN A 10 -7.33 -6.61 1.97
CA GLN A 10 -7.96 -7.27 3.11
C GLN A 10 -7.09 -7.15 4.36
N HIS A 11 -7.70 -6.82 5.50
CA HIS A 11 -7.06 -6.82 6.81
C HIS A 11 -8.07 -7.25 7.87
N LYS A 12 -7.72 -8.27 8.67
CA LYS A 12 -8.59 -8.82 9.74
C LYS A 12 -10.03 -9.08 9.27
N ASP A 13 -10.16 -9.78 8.14
CA ASP A 13 -11.43 -10.15 7.50
C ASP A 13 -12.31 -8.98 7.04
N LYS A 14 -11.77 -7.75 7.05
CA LYS A 14 -12.39 -6.57 6.45
C LYS A 14 -11.69 -6.19 5.15
N VAL A 15 -12.47 -5.78 4.16
CA VAL A 15 -11.95 -5.14 2.95
C VAL A 15 -11.85 -3.65 3.21
N ILE A 16 -10.65 -3.09 3.09
CA ILE A 16 -10.38 -1.67 3.22
C ILE A 16 -10.16 -1.11 1.81
N ASN A 17 -10.96 -0.12 1.44
CA ASN A 17 -10.76 0.65 0.21
C ASN A 17 -9.68 1.71 0.46
N VAL A 18 -8.79 1.89 -0.51
CA VAL A 18 -7.77 2.95 -0.44
C VAL A 18 -8.41 4.24 -0.93
N GLU A 19 -8.64 5.18 -0.01
CA GLU A 19 -9.25 6.47 -0.33
C GLU A 19 -8.23 7.49 -0.84
N GLN A 20 -7.07 7.60 -0.18
CA GLN A 20 -6.06 8.58 -0.55
C GLN A 20 -4.65 7.99 -0.49
N ILE A 21 -3.87 8.26 -1.53
CA ILE A 21 -2.42 8.01 -1.56
C ILE A 21 -1.74 9.34 -1.24
N LEU A 22 -1.05 9.40 -0.10
CA LEU A 22 -0.35 10.60 0.38
C LEU A 22 1.06 10.70 -0.21
N ARG A 23 1.74 9.57 -0.38
CA ARG A 23 3.11 9.51 -0.90
C ARG A 23 3.38 8.18 -1.56
N VAL A 24 4.22 8.21 -2.61
CA VAL A 24 4.82 7.01 -3.20
C VAL A 24 6.34 7.15 -3.13
N SER A 25 7.03 6.13 -2.63
CA SER A 25 8.49 6.06 -2.61
C SER A 25 9.00 4.72 -3.12
N GLU A 26 10.25 4.67 -3.55
CA GLU A 26 10.93 3.43 -3.95
C GLU A 26 11.95 3.02 -2.89
N GLU A 27 12.04 1.72 -2.63
CA GLU A 27 13.01 1.10 -1.75
C GLU A 27 13.73 -0.01 -2.53
N LYS A 28 15.06 -0.10 -2.42
CA LYS A 28 15.83 -1.18 -3.03
C LYS A 28 16.50 -1.98 -1.92
N LEU A 29 15.85 -3.05 -1.47
CA LEU A 29 16.40 -3.92 -0.43
C LEU A 29 17.04 -5.14 -1.10
N ALA A 30 18.35 -5.34 -0.90
CA ALA A 30 19.09 -6.49 -1.43
C ALA A 30 18.85 -6.77 -2.94
N GLY A 31 18.72 -5.71 -3.75
CA GLY A 31 18.49 -5.83 -5.20
C GLY A 31 17.03 -6.07 -5.61
N ASN A 32 16.10 -6.13 -4.65
CA ASN A 32 14.66 -6.24 -4.91
C ASN A 32 14.01 -4.84 -4.84
N PRO A 33 13.61 -4.25 -5.98
CA PRO A 33 13.00 -2.94 -6.00
C PRO A 33 11.51 -3.04 -5.61
N MET A 34 11.15 -2.29 -4.58
CA MET A 34 9.80 -2.18 -4.06
C MET A 34 9.30 -0.74 -4.14
N LYS A 35 8.00 -0.57 -4.31
CA LYS A 35 7.32 0.69 -4.06
C LYS A 35 6.59 0.65 -2.73
N ILE A 36 6.61 1.77 -2.02
CA ILE A 36 5.83 1.99 -0.81
C ILE A 36 4.82 3.07 -1.13
N TYR A 37 3.56 2.77 -0.88
CA TYR A 37 2.43 3.67 -1.01
C TYR A 37 1.95 3.99 0.39
N SER A 38 2.23 5.20 0.86
CA SER A 38 1.66 5.70 2.11
C SER A 38 0.26 6.21 1.83
N CYS A 39 -0.71 5.58 2.45
CA CYS A 39 -2.13 5.78 2.20
C CYS A 39 -2.82 6.26 3.47
N GLN A 40 -4.02 6.78 3.29
CA GLN A 40 -4.91 7.17 4.36
C GLN A 40 -6.35 6.86 3.96
N SER A 41 -7.15 6.36 4.91
CA SER A 41 -8.58 6.11 4.72
C SER A 41 -9.33 6.16 6.04
N ASP A 42 -10.62 6.44 6.00
CA ASP A 42 -11.51 6.19 7.13
C ASP A 42 -11.75 4.69 7.30
N ILE A 43 -11.41 4.16 8.47
CA ILE A 43 -11.63 2.76 8.82
C ILE A 43 -12.37 2.73 10.15
N ASP A 44 -13.63 2.33 10.11
CA ASP A 44 -14.55 2.30 11.25
C ASP A 44 -14.69 3.67 11.95
N GLY A 45 -14.82 4.76 11.18
CA GLY A 45 -15.01 6.12 11.70
C GLY A 45 -13.73 6.76 12.27
N LYS A 46 -12.57 6.17 11.96
CA LYS A 46 -11.26 6.69 12.35
C LYS A 46 -10.38 6.82 11.12
N LEU A 47 -9.84 8.01 10.90
CA LEU A 47 -8.84 8.25 9.88
C LEU A 47 -7.54 7.51 10.22
N ARG A 48 -7.20 6.49 9.44
CA ARG A 48 -6.02 5.64 9.63
C ARG A 48 -5.02 5.86 8.50
N ARG A 49 -3.74 5.90 8.83
CA ARG A 49 -2.64 5.89 7.86
C ARG A 49 -1.98 4.53 7.86
N TYR A 50 -1.65 4.04 6.69
CA TYR A 50 -1.04 2.73 6.51
C TYR A 50 -0.18 2.73 5.25
N ASP A 51 0.76 1.80 5.17
CA ASP A 51 1.63 1.66 4.01
C ASP A 51 1.37 0.34 3.30
N LEU A 52 1.20 0.41 1.98
CA LEU A 52 1.18 -0.76 1.11
C LEU A 52 2.51 -0.85 0.37
N LYS A 53 3.15 -2.02 0.41
CA LYS A 53 4.34 -2.34 -0.39
C LYS A 53 3.93 -3.08 -1.65
N PHE A 54 4.51 -2.68 -2.79
CA PHE A 54 4.39 -3.37 -4.07
C PHE A 54 5.77 -3.83 -4.51
N GLU A 55 5.97 -5.14 -4.58
CA GLU A 55 7.21 -5.74 -5.07
C GLU A 55 7.19 -5.77 -6.59
N LEU A 56 8.11 -5.04 -7.25
CA LEU A 56 8.07 -4.86 -8.71
C LEU A 56 8.35 -6.16 -9.46
N GLN A 57 9.20 -7.04 -8.93
CA GLN A 57 9.61 -8.27 -9.61
C GLN A 57 8.47 -9.29 -9.68
N THR A 58 7.72 -9.46 -8.59
CA THR A 58 6.64 -10.47 -8.50
C THR A 58 5.25 -9.86 -8.66
N CYS A 59 5.15 -8.53 -8.73
CA CYS A 59 3.90 -7.79 -8.77
C CYS A 59 2.96 -8.11 -7.59
N LYS A 60 3.53 -8.39 -6.42
CA LYS A 60 2.79 -8.70 -5.20
C LYS A 60 2.61 -7.47 -4.32
N TRP A 61 1.43 -7.39 -3.72
CA TRP A 61 1.06 -6.36 -2.75
C TRP A 61 1.13 -6.91 -1.33
N PHE A 62 1.61 -6.08 -0.40
CA PHE A 62 1.70 -6.40 1.02
C PHE A 62 1.25 -5.20 1.84
N LEU A 63 0.48 -5.45 2.90
CA LEU A 63 0.31 -4.47 3.96
C LEU A 63 1.61 -4.41 4.76
N TYR A 64 2.32 -3.29 4.67
CA TYR A 64 3.63 -3.12 5.31
C TYR A 64 3.50 -2.55 6.71
N ARG A 65 2.66 -1.52 6.89
CA ARG A 65 2.38 -0.89 8.19
C ARG A 65 0.91 -0.52 8.26
N MET A 66 0.30 -0.68 9.42
CA MET A 66 -1.09 -0.31 9.73
C MET A 66 -1.12 0.82 10.76
#